data_AF-A0A2S5REN6-F1
#
_entry.id   AF-A0A2S5REN6-F1
#
_cell.length_a   1.000
_cell.length_b   1.000
_cell.length_c   1.000
_cell.angle_alpha   90.00
_cell.angle_beta   90.00
_cell.angle_gamma   90.00
#
_symmetry.space_group_name_H-M   'P 1'
#
loop_
_entity.id
_entity.type
_entity.pdbx_description
1 polymer ?
#
loop_
_entity_poly.entity_id
_entity_poly.type
_entity_poly.pdbx_seq_one_letter_code
_entity_poly.pdbx_strand_id
1 'polypeptide(L)'
;MKTIFIILIIFIIISIFSGGGFWAKRSSGNRKNKQENTFDVFAKNKKIWLQQQRKTHQIRFYNIEELFDVFPFFSNYNETKTWLIKNNVSSGKVNAIIQSLLTHEDHLMKFWAEQEKKLLIAFDQTHLPQSQQAINFLLQYYNLFLDAFKHEMVNIYIKDIIPAIIGEVLNDDPQKIIQDHRFINFNEFIRFKEQEFYADLEHDVDLIIQELFNQFSSNNSFYSSFEQQQNQQYYNFNEEVSELGKAYKTLGVDENISDQELKSTYRKLAMEYHPDKNKSHGAKEKMAKVNAAYDLIKKVRNIK
;
A
#
# COMPACT_ATOMS: atom_id res chain seq x y z
N MET A 1 2.55 -15.74 11.67
CA MET A 1 2.62 -15.41 10.23
C MET A 1 1.28 -14.90 9.74
N LYS A 2 0.80 -13.80 10.35
CA LYS A 2 -0.42 -13.06 9.95
C LYS A 2 -0.07 -11.78 9.17
N THR A 3 1.17 -11.61 8.73
CA THR A 3 1.73 -10.26 8.59
C THR A 3 2.78 -10.12 7.48
N ILE A 4 2.68 -10.84 6.36
CA ILE A 4 3.61 -10.58 5.25
C ILE A 4 3.13 -9.39 4.40
N PHE A 5 1.82 -9.23 4.19
CA PHE A 5 1.26 -8.03 3.57
C PHE A 5 1.13 -6.83 4.53
N ILE A 6 1.06 -7.04 5.85
CA ILE A 6 1.03 -5.94 6.85
C ILE A 6 2.40 -5.24 7.00
N ILE A 7 3.53 -5.96 6.85
CA ILE A 7 4.87 -5.34 6.85
C ILE A 7 5.06 -4.40 5.63
N LEU A 8 4.23 -4.57 4.60
CA LEU A 8 4.19 -3.80 3.36
C LEU A 8 3.60 -2.38 3.55
N ILE A 9 2.73 -2.20 4.56
CA ILE A 9 2.14 -0.90 4.95
C ILE A 9 3.23 0.08 5.39
N ILE A 10 4.29 -0.41 6.04
CA ILE A 10 5.37 0.44 6.57
C ILE A 10 6.33 0.89 5.45
N PHE A 11 6.58 0.07 4.42
CA PHE A 11 7.55 0.39 3.37
C PHE A 11 7.02 1.38 2.32
N ILE A 12 5.72 1.34 2.00
CA ILE A 12 5.10 2.28 1.05
C ILE A 12 4.98 3.67 1.69
N ILE A 13 4.56 3.75 2.97
CA ILE A 13 4.50 5.00 3.72
C ILE A 13 5.90 5.62 3.89
N ILE A 14 6.93 4.84 4.24
CA ILE A 14 8.30 5.39 4.41
C ILE A 14 8.87 5.94 3.08
N SER A 15 8.52 5.36 1.93
CA SER A 15 9.03 5.84 0.63
C SER A 15 8.39 7.14 0.12
N ILE A 16 7.20 7.49 0.63
CA ILE A 16 6.48 8.72 0.26
C ILE A 16 6.83 9.87 1.22
N PHE A 17 7.11 9.58 2.50
CA PHE A 17 7.40 10.59 3.52
C PHE A 17 8.88 11.02 3.64
N SER A 18 9.83 10.37 2.96
CA SER A 18 11.23 10.84 2.87
C SER A 18 11.43 11.66 1.59
N GLY A 19 11.11 12.95 1.65
CA GLY A 19 11.41 13.89 0.57
C GLY A 19 12.89 13.83 0.15
N GLY A 20 13.13 13.90 -1.16
CA GLY A 20 14.47 14.04 -1.73
C GLY A 20 15.13 12.71 -2.07
N GLY A 21 15.61 12.61 -3.31
CA GLY A 21 16.06 11.37 -3.92
C GLY A 21 17.10 10.61 -3.10
N PHE A 22 16.96 9.29 -3.04
CA PHE A 22 18.08 8.43 -2.70
C PHE A 22 18.04 7.14 -3.51
N TRP A 23 19.18 6.90 -4.16
CA TRP A 23 19.49 5.76 -4.99
C TRP A 23 19.15 4.43 -4.32
N ALA A 24 18.50 3.54 -5.09
CA ALA A 24 18.51 2.11 -4.83
C ALA A 24 19.96 1.60 -4.84
N LYS A 25 20.56 1.45 -3.65
CA LYS A 25 21.85 0.76 -3.51
C LYS A 25 21.60 -0.73 -3.75
N ARG A 26 21.92 -1.18 -4.97
CA ARG A 26 21.99 -2.60 -5.36
C ARG A 26 22.84 -3.37 -4.34
N SER A 27 22.24 -4.33 -3.64
CA SER A 27 23.02 -5.41 -3.05
C SER A 27 23.43 -6.36 -4.17
N SER A 28 24.73 -6.34 -4.47
CA SER A 28 25.39 -7.38 -5.26
C SER A 28 25.44 -8.66 -4.42
N GLY A 29 24.81 -9.73 -4.90
CA GLY A 29 24.80 -11.02 -4.23
C GLY A 29 24.23 -12.14 -5.10
N ASN A 30 25.13 -12.89 -5.74
CA ASN A 30 25.01 -14.21 -6.37
C ASN A 30 23.66 -14.68 -6.95
N ARG A 31 23.66 -14.84 -8.28
CA ARG A 31 22.67 -15.61 -9.05
C ARG A 31 22.71 -17.10 -8.64
N LYS A 32 21.73 -17.53 -7.86
CA LYS A 32 21.20 -18.91 -7.87
C LYS A 32 19.67 -18.81 -7.88
N ASN A 33 19.03 -19.63 -8.73
CA ASN A 33 17.60 -19.66 -9.05
C ASN A 33 16.71 -19.11 -7.92
N LYS A 34 16.23 -17.88 -8.10
CA LYS A 34 15.32 -17.20 -7.17
C LYS A 34 13.92 -17.37 -7.73
N GLN A 35 13.10 -18.19 -7.07
CA GLN A 35 11.66 -18.21 -7.25
C GLN A 35 11.16 -16.77 -6.99
N GLU A 36 10.58 -16.10 -8.00
CA GLU A 36 10.10 -14.71 -7.87
C GLU A 36 9.08 -14.68 -6.72
N ASN A 37 9.36 -13.87 -5.69
CA ASN A 37 8.41 -13.71 -4.58
C ASN A 37 7.18 -12.97 -5.14
N THR A 38 5.97 -13.29 -4.68
CA THR A 38 4.70 -12.65 -5.12
C THR A 38 4.79 -11.11 -5.16
N PHE A 39 5.55 -10.50 -4.24
CA PHE A 39 5.80 -9.06 -4.22
C PHE A 39 6.63 -8.52 -5.38
N ASP A 40 7.60 -9.29 -5.86
CA ASP A 40 8.38 -8.92 -7.06
C ASP A 40 7.45 -8.80 -8.27
N VAL A 41 6.35 -9.58 -8.29
CA VAL A 41 5.38 -9.59 -9.38
C VAL A 41 4.45 -8.37 -9.37
N PHE A 42 3.87 -7.99 -8.22
CA PHE A 42 3.05 -6.77 -8.15
C PHE A 42 3.88 -5.50 -8.40
N ALA A 43 5.10 -5.42 -7.86
CA ALA A 43 6.00 -4.29 -8.12
C ALA A 43 6.44 -4.23 -9.60
N LYS A 44 6.64 -5.38 -10.25
CA LYS A 44 6.93 -5.47 -11.68
C LYS A 44 5.70 -5.12 -12.52
N ASN A 45 4.50 -5.53 -12.12
CA ASN A 45 3.26 -5.17 -12.81
C ASN A 45 3.00 -3.66 -12.71
N LYS A 46 3.23 -3.03 -11.54
CA LYS A 46 3.24 -1.56 -11.40
C LYS A 46 4.14 -0.90 -12.44
N LYS A 47 5.36 -1.43 -12.65
CA LYS A 47 6.30 -0.93 -13.68
C LYS A 47 5.83 -1.16 -15.11
N ILE A 48 5.15 -2.27 -15.39
CA ILE A 48 4.62 -2.57 -16.72
C ILE A 48 3.44 -1.64 -17.04
N TRP A 49 2.50 -1.48 -16.11
CA TRP A 49 1.37 -0.54 -16.26
C TRP A 49 1.88 0.89 -16.50
N LEU A 50 2.94 1.32 -15.81
CA LEU A 50 3.60 2.62 -16.04
C LEU A 50 4.13 2.83 -17.47
N GLN A 51 4.64 1.79 -18.10
CA GLN A 51 5.19 1.89 -19.46
C GLN A 51 4.10 2.11 -20.52
N GLN A 52 2.86 1.76 -20.21
CA GLN A 52 1.75 1.80 -21.16
C GLN A 52 1.02 3.16 -21.21
N GLN A 53 1.25 4.04 -20.22
CA GLN A 53 0.32 5.15 -19.93
C GLN A 53 0.91 6.57 -19.98
N ARG A 54 2.15 6.77 -20.44
CA ARG A 54 2.71 8.14 -20.60
C ARG A 54 1.90 8.93 -21.63
N LYS A 55 1.00 9.77 -21.15
CA LYS A 55 0.13 10.62 -21.98
C LYS A 55 0.00 11.98 -21.33
N THR A 56 0.06 13.02 -22.16
CA THR A 56 -0.34 14.36 -21.74
C THR A 56 -1.86 14.44 -21.63
N HIS A 57 -2.34 15.30 -20.75
CA HIS A 57 -3.76 15.59 -20.56
C HIS A 57 -3.98 17.08 -20.67
N GLN A 58 -5.07 17.45 -21.34
CA GLN A 58 -5.41 18.85 -21.54
C GLN A 58 -6.15 19.39 -20.32
N ILE A 59 -5.55 20.36 -19.63
CA ILE A 59 -6.22 21.23 -18.66
C ILE A 59 -7.03 22.24 -19.48
N ARG A 60 -8.33 21.98 -19.55
CA ARG A 60 -9.28 22.79 -20.34
C ARG A 60 -9.38 24.22 -19.78
N PHE A 61 -9.97 25.12 -20.56
CA PHE A 61 -9.96 26.59 -20.34
C PHE A 61 -8.59 27.25 -20.55
N TYR A 62 -7.53 26.76 -19.91
CA TYR A 62 -6.18 27.32 -20.05
C TYR A 62 -5.39 26.78 -21.25
N ASN A 63 -5.88 25.70 -21.86
CA ASN A 63 -5.23 25.02 -23.00
C ASN A 63 -3.77 24.61 -22.68
N ILE A 64 -3.57 24.05 -21.49
CA ILE A 64 -2.29 23.52 -21.04
C ILE A 64 -2.31 22.01 -21.28
N GLU A 65 -1.27 21.48 -21.91
CA GLU A 65 -1.05 20.03 -21.97
C GLU A 65 -0.06 19.65 -20.89
N GLU A 66 -0.51 18.90 -19.89
CA GLU A 66 0.30 18.52 -18.74
C GLU A 66 0.58 17.02 -18.74
N LEU A 67 1.80 16.63 -18.39
CA LEU A 67 2.20 15.24 -18.33
C LEU A 67 1.94 14.67 -16.92
N PHE A 68 1.29 13.50 -16.86
CA PHE A 68 1.08 12.73 -15.63
C PHE A 68 1.91 11.45 -15.71
N ASP A 69 3.20 11.53 -15.32
CA ASP A 69 4.19 10.46 -15.51
C ASP A 69 4.75 9.87 -14.20
N VAL A 70 4.29 10.35 -13.04
CA VAL A 70 4.65 9.79 -11.74
C VAL A 70 3.58 8.79 -11.29
N PHE A 71 4.01 7.60 -10.87
CA PHE A 71 3.11 6.53 -10.41
C PHE A 71 2.37 6.90 -9.10
N PRO A 72 1.09 6.50 -8.94
CA PRO A 72 0.18 5.94 -9.95
C PRO A 72 -0.21 6.87 -11.10
N PHE A 73 -0.43 8.18 -10.90
CA PHE A 73 -0.85 9.05 -12.00
C PHE A 73 -0.76 10.56 -11.67
N PHE A 74 0.46 11.11 -11.52
CA PHE A 74 0.69 12.49 -11.03
C PHE A 74 1.61 13.30 -11.91
N SER A 75 1.53 14.62 -11.74
CA SER A 75 2.33 15.58 -12.49
C SER A 75 3.35 16.30 -11.61
N ASN A 76 4.44 16.75 -12.24
CA ASN A 76 5.35 17.72 -11.64
C ASN A 76 4.95 19.18 -11.93
N TYR A 77 3.86 19.38 -12.68
CA TYR A 77 3.30 20.67 -13.07
C TYR A 77 4.26 21.59 -13.83
N ASN A 78 5.25 21.02 -14.52
CA ASN A 78 6.25 21.79 -15.25
C ASN A 78 5.64 22.57 -16.41
N GLU A 79 4.69 21.98 -17.14
CA GLU A 79 4.05 22.63 -18.27
C GLU A 79 3.10 23.74 -17.79
N THR A 80 2.34 23.47 -16.73
CA THR A 80 1.51 24.46 -16.04
C THR A 80 2.34 25.66 -15.57
N LYS A 81 3.47 25.41 -14.91
CA LYS A 81 4.39 26.47 -14.47
C LYS A 81 4.93 27.29 -15.65
N THR A 82 5.33 26.63 -16.74
CA THR A 82 5.83 27.28 -17.95
C THR A 82 4.77 28.17 -18.58
N TRP A 83 3.54 27.67 -18.67
CA TRP A 83 2.40 28.42 -19.20
C TRP A 83 2.09 29.67 -18.36
N LEU A 84 2.08 29.56 -17.02
CA LEU A 84 1.82 30.71 -16.14
C LEU A 84 2.86 31.82 -16.32
N ILE A 85 4.15 31.45 -16.38
CA ILE A 85 5.25 32.39 -16.60
C ILE A 85 5.10 33.09 -17.97
N LYS A 86 4.78 32.33 -19.03
CA LYS A 86 4.57 32.86 -20.38
C LYS A 86 3.41 33.86 -20.44
N ASN A 87 2.41 33.70 -19.58
CA ASN A 87 1.24 34.58 -19.49
C ASN A 87 1.42 35.74 -18.48
N ASN A 88 2.66 36.06 -18.10
CA ASN A 88 3.00 37.17 -17.19
C ASN A 88 2.35 37.06 -15.79
N VAL A 89 2.03 35.85 -15.33
CA VAL A 89 1.56 35.63 -13.95
C VAL A 89 2.72 35.92 -12.98
N SER A 90 2.45 36.66 -11.90
CA SER A 90 3.49 37.02 -10.93
C SER A 90 4.06 35.77 -10.24
N SER A 91 5.35 35.80 -9.91
CA SER A 91 6.03 34.66 -9.27
C SER A 91 5.35 34.20 -7.98
N GLY A 92 4.79 35.14 -7.20
CA GLY A 92 3.99 34.82 -6.02
C GLY A 92 2.75 33.98 -6.34
N LYS A 93 1.99 34.36 -7.38
CA LYS A 93 0.81 33.60 -7.83
C LYS A 93 1.20 32.26 -8.47
N VAL A 94 2.29 32.21 -9.26
CA VAL A 94 2.82 30.95 -9.81
C VAL A 94 3.13 29.97 -8.69
N ASN A 95 3.86 30.41 -7.66
CA ASN A 95 4.19 29.55 -6.52
C ASN A 95 2.94 29.11 -5.77
N ALA A 96 1.98 30.00 -5.54
CA ALA A 96 0.72 29.65 -4.87
C ALA A 96 -0.08 28.60 -5.64
N ILE A 97 -0.21 28.72 -6.96
CA ILE A 97 -0.89 27.73 -7.81
C ILE A 97 -0.19 26.38 -7.71
N ILE A 98 1.13 26.33 -7.96
CA ILE A 98 1.87 25.06 -7.97
C ILE A 98 1.83 24.39 -6.59
N GLN A 99 1.94 25.16 -5.50
CA GLN A 99 1.83 24.60 -4.15
C GLN A 99 0.42 24.09 -3.85
N SER A 100 -0.63 24.78 -4.31
CA SER A 100 -2.01 24.33 -4.14
C SER A 100 -2.24 23.01 -4.90
N LEU A 101 -1.84 22.94 -6.17
CA LEU A 101 -1.92 21.72 -6.98
C LEU A 101 -1.21 20.53 -6.32
N LEU A 102 0.04 20.72 -5.88
CA LEU A 102 0.80 19.67 -5.18
C LEU A 102 0.14 19.25 -3.85
N THR A 103 -0.49 20.18 -3.13
CA THR A 103 -1.17 19.88 -1.86
C THR A 103 -2.42 19.04 -2.09
N HIS A 104 -3.26 19.42 -3.05
CA HIS A 104 -4.45 18.64 -3.41
C HIS A 104 -4.05 17.25 -3.93
N GLU A 105 -3.03 17.18 -4.79
CA GLU A 105 -2.52 15.92 -5.31
C GLU A 105 -2.01 14.97 -4.20
N ASP A 106 -1.31 15.50 -3.18
CA ASP A 106 -0.87 14.74 -2.01
C ASP A 106 -2.05 14.17 -1.19
N HIS A 107 -3.14 14.92 -1.05
CA HIS A 107 -4.34 14.41 -0.38
C HIS A 107 -4.99 13.26 -1.15
N LEU A 108 -5.12 13.39 -2.47
CA LEU A 108 -5.65 12.32 -3.33
C LEU A 108 -4.77 11.07 -3.25
N MET A 109 -3.44 11.24 -3.21
CA MET A 109 -2.48 10.15 -3.04
C MET A 109 -2.65 9.42 -1.70
N LYS A 110 -2.79 10.15 -0.59
CA LYS A 110 -3.04 9.54 0.72
C LYS A 110 -4.32 8.72 0.71
N PHE A 111 -5.38 9.23 0.07
CA PHE A 111 -6.63 8.49 -0.06
C PHE A 111 -6.46 7.24 -0.94
N TRP A 112 -5.79 7.36 -2.09
CA TRP A 112 -5.44 6.22 -2.94
C TRP A 112 -4.70 5.12 -2.18
N ALA A 113 -3.74 5.49 -1.33
CA ALA A 113 -2.96 4.51 -0.55
C ALA A 113 -3.84 3.73 0.45
N GLU A 114 -4.84 4.38 1.05
CA GLU A 114 -5.80 3.67 1.91
C GLU A 114 -6.72 2.74 1.10
N GLN A 115 -7.14 3.13 -0.10
CA GLN A 115 -7.92 2.26 -0.98
C GLN A 115 -7.09 1.08 -1.53
N GLU A 116 -5.82 1.30 -1.87
CA GLU A 116 -4.90 0.23 -2.27
C GLU A 116 -4.77 -0.78 -1.14
N LYS A 117 -4.59 -0.31 0.09
CA LYS A 117 -4.52 -1.15 1.28
C LYS A 117 -5.81 -1.96 1.50
N LYS A 118 -6.98 -1.35 1.31
CA LYS A 118 -8.29 -2.03 1.39
C LYS A 118 -8.34 -3.22 0.40
N LEU A 119 -7.93 -3.00 -0.85
CA LEU A 119 -7.86 -4.04 -1.87
C LEU A 119 -6.85 -5.14 -1.53
N LEU A 120 -5.65 -4.78 -1.06
CA LEU A 120 -4.63 -5.76 -0.70
C LEU A 120 -5.04 -6.63 0.49
N ILE A 121 -5.78 -6.07 1.46
CA ILE A 121 -6.39 -6.84 2.54
C ILE A 121 -7.41 -7.84 1.99
N ALA A 122 -8.22 -7.45 0.99
CA ALA A 122 -9.14 -8.37 0.33
C ALA A 122 -8.40 -9.50 -0.39
N PHE A 123 -7.27 -9.21 -1.04
CA PHE A 123 -6.43 -10.24 -1.67
C PHE A 123 -5.93 -11.27 -0.64
N ASP A 124 -5.49 -10.83 0.53
CA ASP A 124 -5.07 -11.73 1.61
C ASP A 124 -6.18 -12.67 2.08
N GLN A 125 -7.41 -12.16 2.13
CA GLN A 125 -8.59 -12.92 2.57
C GLN A 125 -8.99 -14.03 1.58
N THR A 126 -8.50 -14.00 0.34
CA THR A 126 -8.72 -15.09 -0.62
C THR A 126 -7.94 -16.36 -0.28
N HIS A 127 -6.88 -16.25 0.52
CA HIS A 127 -5.98 -17.37 0.85
C HIS A 127 -5.42 -18.13 -0.36
N LEU A 128 -5.33 -17.48 -1.52
CA LEU A 128 -4.80 -18.10 -2.73
C LEU A 128 -3.31 -18.50 -2.57
N PRO A 129 -2.89 -19.63 -3.17
CA PRO A 129 -1.49 -20.05 -3.14
C PRO A 129 -0.62 -19.06 -3.93
N GLN A 130 0.68 -19.02 -3.64
CA GLN A 130 1.65 -18.24 -4.42
C GLN A 130 2.00 -18.91 -5.76
N SER A 131 0.98 -19.22 -6.57
CA SER A 131 1.13 -19.74 -7.93
C SER A 131 1.06 -18.58 -8.94
N GLN A 132 1.73 -18.73 -10.09
CA GLN A 132 1.66 -17.72 -11.16
C GLN A 132 0.21 -17.45 -11.60
N GLN A 133 -0.64 -18.47 -11.54
CA GLN A 133 -2.04 -18.38 -11.91
C GLN A 133 -2.86 -17.56 -10.91
N ALA A 134 -2.67 -17.78 -9.62
CA ALA A 134 -3.29 -16.97 -8.56
C ALA A 134 -2.79 -15.51 -8.63
N ILE A 135 -1.51 -15.32 -8.88
CA ILE A 135 -0.94 -13.98 -9.06
C ILE A 135 -1.58 -13.29 -10.27
N ASN A 136 -1.68 -13.97 -11.42
CA ASN A 136 -2.32 -13.41 -12.61
C ASN A 136 -3.79 -13.04 -12.37
N PHE A 137 -4.53 -13.85 -11.62
CA PHE A 137 -5.90 -13.56 -11.22
C PHE A 137 -5.98 -12.28 -10.38
N LEU A 138 -5.21 -12.17 -9.30
CA LEU A 138 -5.19 -10.98 -8.44
C LEU A 138 -4.70 -9.72 -9.19
N LEU A 139 -3.76 -9.87 -10.12
CA LEU A 139 -3.28 -8.77 -10.96
C LEU A 139 -4.38 -8.15 -11.83
N GLN A 140 -5.40 -8.92 -12.24
CA GLN A 140 -6.53 -8.36 -13.00
C GLN A 140 -7.29 -7.33 -12.17
N TYR A 141 -7.60 -7.64 -10.92
CA TYR A 141 -8.28 -6.73 -9.99
C TYR A 141 -7.40 -5.56 -9.58
N TYR A 142 -6.09 -5.78 -9.44
CA TYR A 142 -5.15 -4.69 -9.19
C TYR A 142 -5.11 -3.69 -10.36
N ASN A 143 -5.16 -4.17 -11.60
CA ASN A 143 -5.24 -3.30 -12.77
C ASN A 143 -6.58 -2.55 -12.84
N LEU A 144 -7.71 -3.21 -12.51
CA LEU A 144 -9.01 -2.53 -12.42
C LEU A 144 -8.96 -1.36 -11.42
N PHE A 145 -8.31 -1.54 -10.28
CA PHE A 145 -8.12 -0.47 -9.30
C PHE A 145 -7.29 0.70 -9.84
N LEU A 146 -6.18 0.40 -10.53
CA LEU A 146 -5.37 1.46 -11.16
C LEU A 146 -6.15 2.21 -12.24
N ASP A 147 -6.99 1.51 -13.01
CA ASP A 147 -7.83 2.10 -14.04
C ASP A 147 -8.94 2.96 -13.44
N ALA A 148 -9.58 2.52 -12.35
CA ALA A 148 -10.56 3.32 -11.59
C ALA A 148 -9.93 4.60 -11.03
N PHE A 149 -8.78 4.50 -10.36
CA PHE A 149 -8.07 5.68 -9.87
C PHE A 149 -7.71 6.66 -11.00
N LYS A 150 -7.19 6.14 -12.12
CA LYS A 150 -6.86 6.96 -13.28
C LYS A 150 -8.10 7.65 -13.86
N HIS A 151 -9.24 6.96 -13.91
CA HIS A 151 -10.50 7.51 -14.37
C HIS A 151 -10.89 8.73 -13.53
N GLU A 152 -10.87 8.62 -12.21
CA GLU A 152 -11.18 9.73 -11.29
C GLU A 152 -10.18 10.89 -11.41
N MET A 153 -8.89 10.57 -11.53
CA MET A 153 -7.86 11.60 -11.74
C MET A 153 -8.11 12.38 -13.03
N VAL A 154 -8.48 11.72 -14.12
CA VAL A 154 -8.74 12.40 -15.40
C VAL A 154 -10.04 13.19 -15.35
N ASN A 155 -11.12 12.60 -14.81
CA ASN A 155 -12.45 13.15 -14.96
C ASN A 155 -12.81 14.20 -13.92
N ILE A 156 -12.27 14.09 -12.72
CA ILE A 156 -12.56 15.02 -11.64
C ILE A 156 -11.34 15.90 -11.40
N TYR A 157 -10.18 15.32 -11.09
CA TYR A 157 -9.04 16.14 -10.68
C TYR A 157 -8.52 17.02 -11.83
N ILE A 158 -8.17 16.42 -12.96
CA ILE A 158 -7.55 17.14 -14.09
C ILE A 158 -8.55 18.05 -14.81
N LYS A 159 -9.77 17.58 -15.03
CA LYS A 159 -10.78 18.33 -15.79
C LYS A 159 -11.47 19.41 -14.99
N ASP A 160 -11.71 19.20 -13.70
CA ASP A 160 -12.53 20.09 -12.88
C ASP A 160 -11.71 20.81 -11.81
N ILE A 161 -10.92 20.08 -11.00
CA ILE A 161 -10.22 20.66 -9.85
C ILE A 161 -9.02 21.53 -10.28
N ILE A 162 -8.16 21.05 -11.20
CA ILE A 162 -6.97 21.81 -11.62
C ILE A 162 -7.35 23.19 -12.21
N PRO A 163 -8.29 23.31 -13.17
CA PRO A 163 -8.69 24.63 -13.66
C PRO A 163 -9.29 25.52 -12.58
N ALA A 164 -10.06 24.96 -11.64
CA ALA A 164 -10.64 25.71 -10.53
C ALA A 164 -9.56 26.26 -9.58
N ILE A 165 -8.53 25.48 -9.26
CA ILE A 165 -7.39 25.92 -8.43
C ILE A 165 -6.64 27.07 -9.11
N ILE A 166 -6.35 26.93 -10.42
CA ILE A 166 -5.69 27.99 -11.18
C ILE A 166 -6.56 29.25 -11.17
N GLY A 167 -7.86 29.10 -11.46
CA GLY A 167 -8.82 30.21 -11.52
C GLY A 167 -8.98 30.95 -10.20
N GLU A 168 -9.01 30.21 -9.09
CA GLU A 168 -9.08 30.78 -7.74
C GLU A 168 -7.91 31.75 -7.49
N VAL A 169 -6.67 31.28 -7.70
CA VAL A 169 -5.47 32.11 -7.43
C VAL A 169 -5.33 33.25 -8.44
N LEU A 170 -5.74 33.03 -9.68
CA LEU A 170 -5.75 34.09 -10.70
C LEU A 170 -6.85 35.13 -10.47
N ASN A 171 -7.85 34.83 -9.64
CA ASN A 171 -9.10 35.59 -9.49
C ASN A 171 -9.91 35.65 -10.79
N ASP A 172 -9.96 34.53 -11.52
CA ASP A 172 -10.80 34.40 -12.72
C ASP A 172 -12.28 34.32 -12.36
N ASP A 173 -13.14 34.45 -13.37
CA ASP A 173 -14.59 34.32 -13.23
C ASP A 173 -14.98 32.84 -13.11
N PRO A 174 -15.55 32.38 -11.97
CA PRO A 174 -15.96 30.99 -11.77
C PRO A 174 -16.91 30.49 -12.86
N GLN A 175 -17.80 31.34 -13.38
CA GLN A 175 -18.80 30.94 -14.38
C GLN A 175 -18.19 30.62 -15.75
N LYS A 176 -16.95 31.05 -16.02
CA LYS A 176 -16.26 30.74 -17.27
C LYS A 176 -15.51 29.42 -17.24
N ILE A 177 -15.12 28.98 -16.05
CA ILE A 177 -14.29 27.79 -15.84
C ILE A 177 -15.15 26.61 -15.40
N ILE A 178 -16.05 26.86 -14.44
CA ILE A 178 -16.95 25.86 -13.89
C ILE A 178 -18.16 25.73 -14.81
N GLN A 179 -18.34 24.55 -15.41
CA GLN A 179 -19.48 24.28 -16.31
C GLN A 179 -20.80 24.06 -15.53
N ASP A 180 -20.70 23.87 -14.22
CA ASP A 180 -21.83 23.65 -13.32
C ASP A 180 -22.28 24.96 -12.66
N HIS A 181 -23.41 25.48 -13.14
CA HIS A 181 -23.99 26.76 -12.73
C HIS A 181 -24.50 26.78 -11.27
N ARG A 182 -24.50 25.64 -10.57
CA ARG A 182 -24.84 25.57 -9.14
C ARG A 182 -23.77 26.23 -8.27
N PHE A 183 -22.53 26.32 -8.75
CA PHE A 183 -21.40 26.83 -7.98
C PHE A 183 -21.06 28.27 -8.40
N ILE A 184 -20.97 29.16 -7.42
CA ILE A 184 -20.65 30.57 -7.64
C ILE A 184 -19.22 30.95 -7.22
N ASN A 185 -18.49 30.04 -6.56
CA ASN A 185 -17.12 30.24 -6.11
C ASN A 185 -16.30 28.95 -6.27
N PHE A 186 -14.99 29.09 -6.51
CA PHE A 186 -14.10 27.96 -6.75
C PHE A 186 -13.95 27.04 -5.54
N ASN A 187 -13.88 27.59 -4.32
CA ASN A 187 -13.61 26.80 -3.11
C ASN A 187 -14.72 25.80 -2.78
N GLU A 188 -15.97 26.21 -2.94
CA GLU A 188 -17.12 25.32 -2.78
C GLU A 188 -17.13 24.23 -3.86
N PHE A 189 -16.82 24.60 -5.11
CA PHE A 189 -16.73 23.65 -6.21
C PHE A 189 -15.60 22.63 -6.02
N ILE A 190 -14.40 23.08 -5.68
CA ILE A 190 -13.24 22.21 -5.42
C ILE A 190 -13.58 21.23 -4.30
N ARG A 191 -14.10 21.70 -3.17
CA ARG A 191 -14.47 20.84 -2.05
C ARG A 191 -15.53 19.81 -2.43
N PHE A 192 -16.53 20.20 -3.22
CA PHE A 192 -17.54 19.28 -3.71
C PHE A 192 -16.93 18.21 -4.63
N LYS A 193 -16.08 18.61 -5.57
CA LYS A 193 -15.40 17.70 -6.49
C LYS A 193 -14.43 16.76 -5.79
N GLU A 194 -13.75 17.20 -4.74
CA GLU A 194 -12.93 16.30 -3.91
C GLU A 194 -13.78 15.25 -3.20
N GLN A 195 -14.95 15.63 -2.68
CA GLN A 195 -15.87 14.67 -2.05
C GLN A 195 -16.43 13.67 -3.06
N GLU A 196 -16.77 14.12 -4.27
CA GLU A 196 -17.16 13.27 -5.40
C GLU A 196 -16.05 12.27 -5.72
N PHE A 197 -14.81 12.72 -5.89
CA PHE A 197 -13.65 11.86 -6.12
C PHE A 197 -13.50 10.76 -5.06
N TYR A 198 -13.59 11.13 -3.78
CA TYR A 198 -13.42 10.16 -2.71
C TYR A 198 -14.54 9.12 -2.69
N ALA A 199 -15.79 9.56 -2.86
CA ALA A 199 -16.95 8.68 -2.86
C ALA A 199 -16.93 7.71 -4.05
N ASP A 200 -16.63 8.21 -5.25
CA ASP A 200 -16.65 7.42 -6.48
C ASP A 200 -15.52 6.38 -6.48
N LEU A 201 -14.29 6.77 -6.10
CA LEU A 201 -13.18 5.82 -6.00
C LEU A 201 -13.43 4.76 -4.92
N GLU A 202 -13.96 5.13 -3.75
CA GLU A 202 -14.30 4.16 -2.71
C GLU A 202 -15.36 3.16 -3.19
N HIS A 203 -16.39 3.67 -3.88
CA HIS A 203 -17.44 2.84 -4.45
C HIS A 203 -16.89 1.84 -5.48
N ASP A 204 -16.06 2.28 -6.41
CA ASP A 204 -15.44 1.44 -7.42
C ASP A 204 -14.54 0.36 -6.78
N VAL A 205 -13.76 0.72 -5.76
CA VAL A 205 -12.93 -0.23 -5.02
C VAL A 205 -13.78 -1.29 -4.33
N ASP A 206 -14.92 -0.91 -3.75
CA ASP A 206 -15.85 -1.86 -3.14
C ASP A 206 -16.46 -2.82 -4.18
N LEU A 207 -16.84 -2.33 -5.35
CA LEU A 207 -17.32 -3.17 -6.44
C LEU A 207 -16.25 -4.15 -6.94
N ILE A 208 -15.00 -3.69 -7.08
CA ILE A 208 -13.86 -4.54 -7.47
C ILE A 208 -13.66 -5.67 -6.44
N ILE A 209 -13.72 -5.35 -5.14
CA ILE A 209 -13.57 -6.34 -4.06
C ILE A 209 -14.74 -7.32 -4.04
N GLN A 210 -15.98 -6.85 -4.24
CA GLN A 210 -17.15 -7.72 -4.33
C GLN A 210 -17.01 -8.70 -5.50
N GLU A 211 -16.61 -8.21 -6.68
CA GLU A 211 -16.42 -9.05 -7.85
C GLU A 211 -15.28 -10.05 -7.68
N LEU A 212 -14.19 -9.66 -7.02
CA LEU A 212 -13.12 -10.57 -6.62
C LEU A 212 -13.68 -11.76 -5.82
N PHE A 213 -14.48 -11.50 -4.79
CA PHE A 213 -15.02 -12.56 -3.94
C PHE A 213 -16.11 -13.39 -4.63
N ASN A 214 -16.91 -12.78 -5.51
CA ASN A 214 -17.90 -13.49 -6.33
C ASN A 214 -17.21 -14.49 -7.26
N GLN A 215 -16.18 -14.06 -7.99
CA GLN A 215 -15.40 -14.92 -8.88
C GLN A 215 -14.59 -15.95 -8.12
N PHE A 216 -14.09 -15.60 -6.94
CA PHE A 216 -13.45 -16.57 -6.05
C PHE A 216 -14.43 -17.67 -5.61
N SER A 217 -15.65 -17.31 -5.23
CA SER A 217 -16.66 -18.26 -4.72
C SER A 217 -17.32 -19.11 -5.82
N SER A 218 -17.46 -18.59 -7.04
CA SER A 218 -18.13 -19.28 -8.15
C SER A 218 -17.25 -20.32 -8.84
N ASN A 219 -15.93 -20.19 -8.77
CA ASN A 219 -14.96 -21.07 -9.43
C ASN A 219 -14.66 -22.37 -8.64
N ASN A 220 -15.66 -23.01 -8.03
CA ASN A 220 -15.49 -24.25 -7.24
C ASN A 220 -14.81 -25.41 -7.99
N SER A 221 -15.01 -25.53 -9.31
CA SER A 221 -14.37 -26.58 -10.13
C SER A 221 -12.87 -26.35 -10.31
N PHE A 222 -12.46 -25.08 -10.44
CA PHE A 222 -11.06 -24.67 -10.56
C PHE A 222 -10.25 -25.03 -9.32
N TYR A 223 -10.83 -24.84 -8.13
CA TYR A 223 -10.15 -25.03 -6.84
C TYR A 223 -10.15 -26.47 -6.31
N SER A 224 -11.09 -27.32 -6.73
CA SER A 224 -11.07 -28.74 -6.37
C SER A 224 -9.78 -29.46 -6.79
N SER A 225 -9.10 -28.95 -7.83
CA SER A 225 -7.76 -29.41 -8.24
C SER A 225 -6.61 -28.89 -7.35
N PHE A 226 -6.78 -27.74 -6.70
CA PHE A 226 -5.82 -27.17 -5.75
C PHE A 226 -5.98 -27.74 -4.32
N GLU A 227 -7.21 -28.08 -3.92
CA GLU A 227 -7.49 -28.68 -2.60
C GLU A 227 -6.91 -30.09 -2.44
N GLN A 228 -6.81 -30.87 -3.52
CA GLN A 228 -6.23 -32.22 -3.46
C GLN A 228 -4.73 -32.23 -3.11
N GLN A 229 -4.00 -31.13 -3.31
CA GLN A 229 -2.61 -31.01 -2.86
C GLN A 229 -2.46 -30.39 -1.46
N GLN A 230 -3.47 -29.67 -0.94
CA GLN A 230 -3.38 -28.97 0.34
C GLN A 230 -3.96 -29.73 1.54
N ASN A 231 -4.74 -30.79 1.33
CA ASN A 231 -5.41 -31.52 2.40
C ASN A 231 -4.47 -32.32 3.35
N GLN A 232 -3.14 -32.21 3.20
CA GLN A 232 -2.18 -32.69 4.20
C GLN A 232 -1.39 -31.58 4.91
N GLN A 233 -1.42 -30.33 4.44
CA GLN A 233 -0.58 -29.26 5.00
C GLN A 233 -1.37 -28.11 5.65
N TYR A 234 -2.65 -27.93 5.33
CA TYR A 234 -3.41 -26.75 5.78
C TYR A 234 -3.95 -26.86 7.23
N TYR A 235 -3.91 -28.03 7.85
CA TYR A 235 -4.39 -28.23 9.24
C TYR A 235 -3.36 -27.91 10.35
N ASN A 236 -2.12 -27.49 10.04
CA ASN A 236 -1.05 -27.33 11.05
C ASN A 236 -0.52 -25.88 11.25
N PHE A 237 -0.89 -24.90 10.42
CA PHE A 237 -0.19 -23.60 10.42
C PHE A 237 -0.83 -22.53 11.34
N ASN A 238 -2.15 -22.58 11.53
CA ASN A 238 -2.85 -21.59 12.35
C ASN A 238 -2.61 -21.77 13.86
N GLU A 239 -2.14 -22.94 14.29
CA GLU A 239 -1.77 -23.23 15.68
C GLU A 239 -0.38 -22.68 16.02
N GLU A 240 0.64 -22.90 15.15
CA GLU A 240 2.02 -22.43 15.38
C GLU A 240 2.13 -20.90 15.46
N VAL A 241 1.29 -20.15 14.76
CA VAL A 241 1.30 -18.68 14.76
C VAL A 241 0.71 -18.08 16.04
N SER A 242 -0.28 -18.74 16.64
CA SER A 242 -0.81 -18.38 17.96
C SER A 242 0.19 -18.72 19.06
N GLU A 243 0.86 -19.87 18.95
CA GLU A 243 1.86 -20.34 19.91
C GLU A 243 3.14 -19.49 19.88
N LEU A 244 3.57 -18.99 18.72
CA LEU A 244 4.75 -18.12 18.63
C LEU A 244 4.57 -16.78 19.38
N GLY A 245 3.38 -16.16 19.27
CA GLY A 245 3.07 -14.94 20.02
C GLY A 245 2.99 -15.19 21.53
N LYS A 246 2.47 -16.35 21.96
CA LYS A 246 2.50 -16.78 23.37
C LYS A 246 3.91 -17.06 23.85
N ALA A 247 4.79 -17.57 23.00
CA ALA A 247 6.19 -17.85 23.33
C ALA A 247 6.97 -16.56 23.65
N TYR A 248 6.83 -15.50 22.84
CA TYR A 248 7.47 -14.20 23.13
C TYR A 248 6.98 -13.61 24.46
N LYS A 249 5.66 -13.67 24.70
CA LYS A 249 5.07 -13.25 25.98
C LYS A 249 5.55 -14.07 27.17
N THR A 250 5.74 -15.38 26.99
CA THR A 250 6.27 -16.28 28.04
C THR A 250 7.69 -15.92 28.43
N LEU A 251 8.49 -15.43 27.48
CA LEU A 251 9.83 -14.90 27.74
C LEU A 251 9.84 -13.43 28.19
N GLY A 252 8.70 -12.75 28.21
CA GLY A 252 8.58 -11.35 28.62
C GLY A 252 9.26 -10.37 27.66
N VAL A 253 9.35 -10.72 26.38
CA VAL A 253 10.03 -9.91 25.36
C VAL A 253 9.10 -9.56 24.21
N ASP A 254 9.41 -8.46 23.52
CA ASP A 254 8.71 -8.08 22.30
C ASP A 254 9.13 -8.97 21.11
N GLU A 255 8.24 -9.15 20.13
CA GLU A 255 8.51 -9.94 18.93
C GLU A 255 9.68 -9.37 18.10
N ASN A 256 9.96 -8.07 18.24
CA ASN A 256 11.05 -7.35 17.56
C ASN A 256 12.41 -7.43 18.29
N ILE A 257 12.50 -8.17 19.41
CA ILE A 257 13.76 -8.31 20.15
C ILE A 257 14.89 -8.86 19.25
N SER A 258 16.11 -8.37 19.42
CA SER A 258 17.26 -8.88 18.68
C SER A 258 17.62 -10.31 19.13
N ASP A 259 18.23 -11.11 18.24
CA ASP A 259 18.61 -12.50 18.57
C ASP A 259 19.59 -12.57 19.76
N GLN A 260 20.44 -11.56 19.91
CA GLN A 260 21.40 -11.45 20.99
C GLN A 260 20.70 -11.17 22.33
N GLU A 261 19.74 -10.25 22.35
CA GLU A 261 18.94 -9.94 23.53
C GLU A 261 18.00 -11.08 23.90
N LEU A 262 17.39 -11.76 22.91
CA LEU A 262 16.58 -12.96 23.13
C LEU A 262 17.37 -14.07 23.83
N LYS A 263 18.59 -14.36 23.34
CA LYS A 263 19.53 -15.31 23.96
C LYS A 263 19.89 -14.91 25.39
N SER A 264 20.11 -13.61 25.62
CA SER A 264 20.43 -13.06 26.93
C SER A 264 19.26 -13.21 27.92
N THR A 265 18.05 -12.84 27.51
CA THR A 265 16.84 -12.95 28.32
C THR A 265 16.50 -14.40 28.65
N TYR A 266 16.61 -15.31 27.67
CA TYR A 266 16.46 -16.75 27.92
C TYR A 266 17.42 -17.26 29.00
N ARG A 267 18.72 -16.91 28.92
CA ARG A 267 19.72 -17.33 29.92
C ARG A 267 19.40 -16.80 31.31
N LYS A 268 18.92 -15.56 31.42
CA LYS A 268 18.50 -14.96 32.70
C LYS A 268 17.34 -15.75 33.32
N LEU A 269 16.28 -15.99 32.56
CA LEU A 269 15.11 -16.75 33.01
C LEU A 269 15.49 -18.21 33.35
N ALA A 270 16.37 -18.83 32.56
CA ALA A 270 16.84 -20.19 32.79
C ALA A 270 17.64 -20.31 34.10
N MET A 271 18.43 -19.28 34.46
CA MET A 271 19.14 -19.23 35.75
C MET A 271 18.19 -18.96 36.92
N GLU A 272 17.17 -18.12 36.73
CA GLU A 272 16.16 -17.77 37.74
C GLU A 272 15.27 -18.97 38.11
N TYR A 273 14.91 -19.79 37.13
CA TYR A 273 14.01 -20.94 37.31
C TYR A 273 14.73 -22.30 37.33
N HIS A 274 16.07 -22.32 37.41
CA HIS A 274 16.82 -23.58 37.43
C HIS A 274 16.46 -24.43 38.67
N PRO A 275 16.07 -25.71 38.51
CA PRO A 275 15.57 -26.54 39.62
C PRO A 275 16.60 -26.74 40.75
N ASP A 276 17.90 -26.73 40.43
CA ASP A 276 18.97 -26.82 41.44
C ASP A 276 19.13 -25.55 42.27
N LYS A 277 18.75 -24.38 41.73
CA LYS A 277 18.93 -23.08 42.39
C LYS A 277 17.62 -22.51 42.94
N ASN A 278 16.47 -22.93 42.42
CA ASN A 278 15.15 -22.45 42.81
C ASN A 278 14.25 -23.63 43.20
N LYS A 279 14.05 -23.82 44.51
CA LYS A 279 13.21 -24.89 45.09
C LYS A 279 11.75 -24.47 45.28
N SER A 280 11.32 -23.33 44.72
CA SER A 280 9.93 -22.88 44.86
C SER A 280 8.95 -23.82 44.13
N HIS A 281 7.75 -23.94 44.70
CA HIS A 281 6.67 -24.75 44.13
C HIS A 281 6.15 -24.07 42.85
N GLY A 282 6.78 -24.39 41.71
CA GLY A 282 6.46 -23.81 40.40
C GLY A 282 7.68 -23.50 39.52
N ALA A 283 8.91 -23.52 40.06
CA ALA A 283 10.12 -23.23 39.29
C ALA A 283 10.32 -24.21 38.12
N LYS A 284 10.09 -25.52 38.35
CA LYS A 284 10.22 -26.56 37.32
C LYS A 284 9.23 -26.37 36.16
N GLU A 285 8.01 -25.97 36.47
CA GLU A 285 6.97 -25.74 35.45
C GLU A 285 7.25 -24.46 34.65
N LYS A 286 7.67 -23.38 35.32
CA LYS A 286 8.08 -22.14 34.65
C LYS A 286 9.29 -22.35 33.75
N MET A 287 10.28 -23.12 34.21
CA MET A 287 11.46 -23.48 33.41
C MET A 287 11.09 -24.27 32.14
N ALA A 288 10.17 -25.23 32.26
CA ALA A 288 9.68 -25.98 31.10
C ALA A 288 9.00 -25.07 30.07
N LYS A 289 8.17 -24.12 30.52
CA LYS A 289 7.50 -23.14 29.64
C LYS A 289 8.50 -22.19 28.97
N VAL A 290 9.51 -21.72 29.70
CA VAL A 290 10.59 -20.86 29.18
C VAL A 290 11.41 -21.58 28.11
N ASN A 291 11.76 -22.86 28.33
CA ASN A 291 12.49 -23.66 27.34
C ASN A 291 11.67 -23.88 26.06
N ALA A 292 10.42 -24.32 26.21
CA ALA A 292 9.53 -24.56 25.08
C ALA A 292 9.30 -23.30 24.24
N ALA A 293 9.10 -22.15 24.90
CA ALA A 293 8.95 -20.86 24.24
C ALA A 293 10.20 -20.46 23.45
N TYR A 294 11.38 -20.58 24.06
CA TYR A 294 12.64 -20.22 23.40
C TYR A 294 12.98 -21.14 22.23
N ASP A 295 12.75 -22.45 22.34
CA ASP A 295 13.00 -23.41 21.26
C ASP A 295 12.09 -23.18 20.05
N LEU A 296 10.81 -22.83 20.29
CA LEU A 296 9.88 -22.48 19.23
C LEU A 296 10.33 -21.21 18.49
N ILE A 297 10.71 -20.16 19.21
CA ILE A 297 11.21 -18.92 18.62
C ILE A 297 12.51 -19.17 17.86
N LYS A 298 13.43 -19.97 18.42
CA LYS A 298 14.70 -20.35 17.80
C LYS A 298 14.49 -21.07 16.46
N LYS A 299 13.56 -22.03 16.43
CA LYS A 299 13.19 -22.80 15.22
C LYS A 299 12.61 -21.87 14.14
N VAL A 300 11.70 -20.97 14.50
CA VAL A 300 11.04 -20.07 13.53
C VAL A 300 12.00 -19.00 13.00
N ARG A 301 12.84 -18.40 13.85
CA ARG A 301 13.83 -17.39 13.44
C ARG A 301 15.11 -17.99 12.84
N ASN A 302 15.22 -19.32 12.82
CA ASN A 302 16.38 -20.06 12.34
C ASN A 302 17.70 -19.63 13.02
N ILE A 303 17.63 -19.33 14.31
CA ILE A 303 18.77 -18.90 15.12
C ILE A 303 19.64 -20.12 15.40
N LYS A 304 20.94 -20.05 15.08
CA LYS A 304 21.91 -21.10 15.41
C LYS A 304 22.18 -21.17 16.92
#